data_AF-H6WA38-F1
#
_entry.id   AF-H6WA38-F1
#
_cell.length_a   1.000
_cell.length_b   1.000
_cell.length_c   1.000
_cell.angle_alpha   90.00
_cell.angle_beta   90.00
_cell.angle_gamma   90.00
#
_symmetry.space_group_name_H-M   'P 1'
#
loop_
_entity.id
_entity.type
_entity.pdbx_description
1 polymer ?
#
loop_
_entity_poly.entity_id
_entity_poly.type
_entity_poly.pdbx_seq_one_letter_code
_entity_poly.pdbx_strand_id
1 'polypeptide(L)'
;KEKGVVDKLKTQVRQNLISEIAAKESIFNLKNNSNDKPEKSFDIFYHSSSSAIYEYLDKNNFHFTKSVFVPESGIKNDKFYTAEELLRVLQLDKNSEFYKKLQSDLLNTDKSFILCLLKTISEYHTFKQSEIEIQTDKPEKFIPLSEKLQKLDLQFEDRQKQGTLKTQQLYEDRIVAFQRDMEKRLRQEMENEVEYY
;
A
#
# COMPACT_ATOMS: atom_id res chain seq x y z
N LYS A 1 54.64 32.07 -53.30
CA LYS A 1 54.16 30.67 -53.42
C LYS A 1 53.77 30.03 -52.07
N GLU A 2 53.97 30.70 -50.93
CA GLU A 2 53.75 30.10 -49.59
C GLU A 2 52.32 30.18 -49.03
N LYS A 3 51.53 31.21 -49.42
CA LYS A 3 50.14 31.35 -48.93
C LYS A 3 49.23 30.16 -49.26
N GLY A 4 49.35 29.61 -50.47
CA GLY A 4 48.57 28.45 -50.89
C GLY A 4 48.96 27.13 -50.21
N VAL A 5 50.14 27.05 -49.60
CA VAL A 5 50.57 25.88 -48.81
C VAL A 5 49.95 25.96 -47.41
N VAL A 6 49.95 27.16 -46.82
CA VAL A 6 49.32 27.41 -45.50
C VAL A 6 47.81 27.18 -45.56
N ASP A 7 47.13 27.62 -46.61
CA ASP A 7 45.69 27.40 -46.74
C ASP A 7 45.34 25.92 -46.92
N LYS A 8 46.16 25.15 -47.66
CA LYS A 8 45.99 23.70 -47.77
C LYS A 8 46.21 22.99 -46.43
N LEU A 9 47.23 23.40 -45.68
CA LEU A 9 47.51 22.84 -44.36
C LEU A 9 46.37 23.15 -43.38
N LYS A 10 45.83 24.38 -43.43
CA LYS A 10 44.71 24.81 -42.60
C LYS A 10 43.44 24.03 -42.93
N THR A 11 43.17 23.77 -44.21
CA THR A 11 42.03 22.94 -44.63
C THR A 11 42.22 21.47 -44.22
N GLN A 12 43.43 20.92 -44.35
CA GLN A 12 43.73 19.56 -43.88
C GLN A 12 43.58 19.42 -42.37
N VAL A 13 44.10 20.36 -41.57
CA VAL A 13 43.93 20.35 -40.11
C VAL A 13 42.45 20.44 -39.74
N ARG A 14 41.69 21.29 -40.44
CA ARG A 14 40.25 21.41 -40.22
C ARG A 14 39.51 20.12 -40.57
N GLN A 15 39.83 19.49 -41.69
CA GLN A 15 39.25 18.20 -42.08
C GLN A 15 39.61 17.08 -41.11
N ASN A 16 40.86 17.05 -40.63
CA ASN A 16 41.30 16.06 -39.64
C ASN A 16 40.56 16.24 -38.32
N LEU A 17 40.43 17.48 -37.82
CA LEU A 17 39.65 17.78 -36.61
C LEU A 17 38.17 17.39 -36.76
N ILE A 18 37.55 17.70 -37.90
CA ILE A 18 36.16 17.31 -38.16
C ILE A 18 36.03 15.78 -38.19
N SER A 19 36.97 15.08 -38.83
CA SER A 19 36.96 13.61 -38.88
C SER A 19 37.20 12.98 -37.50
N GLU A 20 38.02 13.60 -36.65
CA GLU A 20 38.32 13.11 -35.31
C GLU A 20 37.15 13.36 -34.34
N ILE A 21 36.46 14.50 -34.48
CA ILE A 21 35.23 14.80 -33.74
C ILE A 21 34.11 13.84 -34.17
N ALA A 22 33.90 13.65 -35.47
CA ALA A 22 32.90 12.70 -35.99
C ALA A 22 33.22 11.26 -35.57
N ALA A 23 34.49 10.87 -35.58
CA ALA A 23 34.93 9.57 -35.07
C ALA A 23 34.66 9.44 -33.57
N LYS A 24 34.98 10.47 -32.76
CA LYS A 24 34.69 10.50 -31.32
C LYS A 24 33.19 10.45 -31.03
N GLU A 25 32.34 11.16 -31.77
CA GLU A 25 30.89 11.05 -31.65
C GLU A 25 30.41 9.64 -31.99
N SER A 26 30.97 8.99 -33.03
CA SER A 26 30.62 7.60 -33.35
C SER A 26 31.06 6.63 -32.24
N ILE A 27 32.24 6.85 -31.64
CA ILE A 27 32.78 6.03 -30.55
C ILE A 27 31.99 6.25 -29.25
N PHE A 28 31.55 7.48 -28.99
CA PHE A 28 30.68 7.81 -27.85
C PHE A 28 29.32 7.13 -28.00
N ASN A 29 28.74 7.18 -29.19
CA ASN A 29 27.51 6.45 -29.52
C ASN A 29 27.70 4.92 -29.45
N LEU A 30 28.85 4.38 -29.86
CA LEU A 30 29.15 2.94 -29.76
C LEU A 30 29.37 2.48 -28.31
N LYS A 31 30.03 3.28 -27.47
CA LYS A 31 30.21 2.97 -26.04
C LYS A 31 28.88 2.98 -25.27
N ASN A 32 27.97 3.87 -25.64
CA ASN A 32 26.62 3.89 -25.06
C ASN A 32 25.77 2.68 -25.51
N ASN A 33 26.12 2.05 -26.64
CA ASN A 33 25.47 0.84 -27.15
C ASN A 33 26.19 -0.47 -26.73
N SER A 34 27.36 -0.39 -26.09
CA SER A 34 28.16 -1.56 -25.68
C SER A 34 28.01 -1.93 -24.21
N ASN A 35 27.09 -1.30 -23.47
CA ASN A 35 26.72 -1.81 -22.16
C ASN A 35 25.89 -3.08 -22.36
N ASP A 36 26.42 -4.18 -21.82
CA ASP A 36 25.77 -5.47 -21.62
C ASP A 36 24.25 -5.29 -21.51
N LYS A 37 23.51 -5.86 -22.46
CA LYS A 37 22.04 -5.87 -22.44
C LYS A 37 21.60 -6.36 -21.06
N PRO A 38 21.07 -5.49 -20.18
CA PRO A 38 20.41 -5.99 -19.01
C PRO A 38 19.13 -6.66 -19.51
N GLU A 39 18.64 -7.63 -18.74
CA GLU A 39 17.34 -8.27 -18.97
C GLU A 39 16.30 -7.23 -19.41
N LYS A 40 15.50 -7.53 -20.44
CA LYS A 40 14.53 -6.60 -21.06
C LYS A 40 13.64 -5.85 -20.05
N SER A 41 13.46 -6.39 -18.85
CA SER A 41 12.79 -5.75 -17.70
C SER A 41 13.51 -4.48 -17.21
N PHE A 42 14.83 -4.53 -17.03
CA PHE A 42 15.64 -3.37 -16.61
C PHE A 42 15.64 -2.26 -17.66
N ASP A 43 15.55 -2.61 -18.93
CA ASP A 43 15.47 -1.64 -20.04
C ASP A 43 14.17 -0.82 -19.96
N ILE A 44 13.04 -1.46 -19.64
CA ILE A 44 11.75 -0.76 -19.47
C ILE A 44 11.79 0.18 -18.27
N PHE A 45 12.29 -0.28 -17.12
CA PHE A 45 12.38 0.58 -15.93
C PHE A 45 13.38 1.73 -16.11
N TYR A 46 14.53 1.48 -16.75
CA TYR A 46 15.49 2.51 -17.11
C TYR A 46 14.83 3.55 -18.03
N HIS A 47 14.17 3.10 -19.09
CA HIS A 47 13.50 3.97 -20.04
C HIS A 47 12.36 4.77 -19.40
N SER A 48 11.56 4.15 -18.53
CA SER A 48 10.52 4.83 -17.74
C SER A 48 11.09 5.84 -16.75
N SER A 49 12.18 5.52 -16.07
CA SER A 49 12.83 6.43 -15.14
C SER A 49 13.36 7.67 -15.86
N SER A 50 14.03 7.48 -17.00
CA SER A 50 14.52 8.55 -17.85
C SER A 50 13.39 9.39 -18.45
N SER A 51 12.26 8.78 -18.81
CA SER A 51 11.07 9.50 -19.29
C SER A 51 10.43 10.34 -18.19
N ALA A 52 10.35 9.82 -16.96
CA ALA A 52 9.85 10.58 -15.82
C ALA A 52 10.74 11.80 -15.50
N ILE A 53 12.07 11.63 -15.60
CA ILE A 53 13.04 12.73 -15.44
C ILE A 53 12.87 13.76 -16.56
N TYR A 54 12.74 13.31 -17.81
CA TYR A 54 12.51 14.19 -18.95
C TYR A 54 11.25 15.05 -18.75
N GLU A 55 10.12 14.44 -18.36
CA GLU A 55 8.88 15.17 -18.08
C GLU A 55 9.06 16.18 -16.94
N TYR A 56 9.80 15.80 -15.89
CA TYR A 56 10.15 16.72 -14.80
C TYR A 56 10.97 17.91 -15.28
N LEU A 57 12.00 17.68 -16.11
CA LEU A 57 12.85 18.74 -16.64
C LEU A 57 12.06 19.67 -17.57
N ASP A 58 11.15 19.11 -18.36
CA ASP A 58 10.30 19.86 -19.28
C ASP A 58 9.31 20.77 -18.53
N LYS A 59 8.55 20.22 -17.58
CA LYS A 59 7.56 20.99 -16.80
C LYS A 59 8.18 22.06 -15.90
N ASN A 60 9.42 21.88 -15.46
CA ASN A 60 10.14 22.88 -14.65
C ASN A 60 11.00 23.85 -15.50
N ASN A 61 10.87 23.83 -16.84
CA ASN A 61 11.60 24.71 -17.76
C ASN A 61 13.14 24.61 -17.65
N PHE A 62 13.68 23.44 -17.31
CA PHE A 62 15.12 23.18 -17.29
C PHE A 62 15.64 22.88 -18.70
N HIS A 63 15.50 23.85 -19.62
CA HIS A 63 15.80 23.67 -21.05
C HIS A 63 17.25 23.23 -21.32
N PHE A 64 18.22 23.80 -20.60
CA PHE A 64 19.64 23.45 -20.77
C PHE A 64 19.90 21.99 -20.35
N THR A 65 19.49 21.62 -19.14
CA THR A 65 19.65 20.27 -18.61
C THR A 65 18.93 19.25 -19.47
N LYS A 66 17.72 19.55 -19.95
CA LYS A 66 16.98 18.70 -20.88
C LYS A 66 17.75 18.47 -22.20
N SER A 67 18.33 19.53 -22.77
CA SER A 67 19.08 19.45 -24.03
C SER A 67 20.33 18.56 -23.92
N VAL A 68 20.96 18.50 -22.75
CA VAL A 68 22.12 17.64 -22.48
C VAL A 68 21.67 16.23 -22.09
N PHE A 69 20.60 16.11 -21.32
CA PHE A 69 20.07 14.85 -20.81
C PHE A 69 19.59 13.92 -21.93
N VAL A 70 18.90 14.45 -22.95
CA VAL A 70 18.39 13.66 -24.08
C VAL A 70 19.51 12.84 -24.76
N PRO A 71 20.59 13.45 -25.28
CA PRO A 71 21.65 12.69 -25.94
C PRO A 71 22.44 11.81 -24.96
N GLU A 72 22.60 12.22 -23.69
CA GLU A 72 23.29 11.42 -22.66
C GLU A 72 22.50 10.17 -22.23
N SER A 73 21.17 10.26 -22.20
CA SER A 73 20.30 9.13 -21.82
C SER A 73 20.30 7.99 -22.83
N GLY A 74 20.82 8.21 -24.04
CA GLY A 74 20.78 7.24 -25.14
C GLY A 74 19.35 6.96 -25.67
N ILE A 75 18.34 7.65 -25.14
CA ILE A 75 16.94 7.49 -25.54
C ILE A 75 16.65 8.52 -26.64
N LYS A 76 16.18 8.04 -27.80
CA LYS A 76 15.75 8.91 -28.89
C LYS A 76 14.55 9.73 -28.43
N ASN A 77 14.52 11.03 -28.75
CA ASN A 77 13.45 11.98 -28.37
C ASN A 77 12.02 11.46 -28.57
N ASP A 78 11.76 10.70 -29.64
CA ASP A 78 10.42 10.15 -29.93
C ASP A 78 10.00 8.96 -29.07
N LYS A 79 10.86 8.51 -28.15
CA LYS A 79 10.58 7.33 -27.35
C LYS A 79 10.08 7.64 -25.95
N PHE A 80 10.25 8.86 -25.43
CA PHE A 80 9.89 9.16 -24.04
C PHE A 80 8.42 8.88 -23.76
N TYR A 81 8.17 8.15 -22.67
CA TYR A 81 6.81 7.82 -22.24
C TYR A 81 6.09 9.05 -21.72
N THR A 82 4.81 9.14 -22.07
CA THR A 82 3.86 10.07 -21.46
C THR A 82 3.55 9.68 -20.02
N ALA A 83 3.06 10.63 -19.22
CA ALA A 83 2.72 10.38 -17.82
C ALA A 83 1.69 9.23 -17.64
N GLU A 84 0.77 9.06 -18.59
CA GLU A 84 -0.18 7.93 -18.61
C GLU A 84 0.48 6.59 -18.92
N GLU A 85 1.50 6.57 -19.78
CA GLU A 85 2.30 5.38 -20.08
C GLU A 85 3.18 5.00 -18.90
N LEU A 86 3.78 5.97 -18.21
CA LEU A 86 4.51 5.76 -16.96
C LEU A 86 3.62 5.11 -15.90
N LEU A 87 2.37 5.57 -15.78
CA LEU A 87 1.40 5.01 -14.86
C LEU A 87 1.04 3.56 -15.21
N ARG A 88 0.95 3.23 -16.51
CA ARG A 88 0.78 1.84 -16.98
C ARG A 88 1.99 0.96 -16.68
N VAL A 89 3.22 1.48 -16.81
CA VAL A 89 4.44 0.72 -16.49
C VAL A 89 4.52 0.35 -15.01
N LEU A 90 4.01 1.21 -14.12
CA LEU A 90 3.96 0.91 -12.68
C LEU A 90 2.98 -0.22 -12.32
N GLN A 91 2.17 -0.71 -13.26
CA GLN A 91 1.19 -1.80 -13.06
C GLN A 91 0.31 -1.62 -11.82
N LEU A 92 -0.02 -0.37 -11.48
CA LEU A 92 -0.87 -0.06 -10.34
C LEU A 92 -2.31 -0.55 -10.59
N ASP A 93 -2.94 -1.11 -9.56
CA ASP A 93 -4.34 -1.52 -9.64
C ASP A 93 -5.23 -0.29 -9.86
N LYS A 94 -5.95 -0.27 -10.98
CA LYS A 94 -6.87 0.82 -11.37
C LYS A 94 -7.98 1.04 -10.34
N ASN A 95 -8.33 0.02 -9.57
CA ASN A 95 -9.35 0.11 -8.54
C ASN A 95 -8.82 0.69 -7.22
N SER A 96 -7.50 0.72 -7.04
CA SER A 96 -6.86 1.29 -5.86
C SER A 96 -7.20 2.78 -5.74
N GLU A 97 -7.55 3.20 -4.54
CA GLU A 97 -7.71 4.62 -4.22
C GLU A 97 -6.41 5.42 -4.49
N PHE A 98 -5.24 4.78 -4.39
CA PHE A 98 -3.95 5.38 -4.75
C PHE A 98 -3.90 5.74 -6.23
N TYR A 99 -4.32 4.81 -7.10
CA TYR A 99 -4.35 5.03 -8.54
C TYR A 99 -5.31 6.17 -8.91
N LYS A 100 -6.52 6.17 -8.34
CA LYS A 100 -7.52 7.21 -8.58
C LYS A 100 -7.02 8.59 -8.16
N LYS A 101 -6.40 8.67 -6.98
CA LYS A 101 -5.85 9.92 -6.45
C LYS A 101 -4.69 10.43 -7.31
N LEU A 102 -3.74 9.55 -7.65
CA LEU A 102 -2.62 9.86 -8.52
C LEU A 102 -3.08 10.34 -9.90
N GLN A 103 -4.04 9.64 -10.51
CA GLN A 103 -4.61 10.04 -11.80
C GLN A 103 -5.31 11.40 -11.72
N SER A 104 -6.04 11.66 -10.64
CA SER A 104 -6.69 12.96 -10.43
C SER A 104 -5.69 14.10 -10.24
N ASP A 105 -4.62 13.89 -9.48
CA ASP A 105 -3.56 14.87 -9.28
C ASP A 105 -2.84 15.19 -10.60
N LEU A 106 -2.63 14.17 -11.44
CA LEU A 106 -1.97 14.32 -12.73
C LEU A 106 -2.81 15.10 -13.76
N LEU A 107 -4.14 14.99 -13.68
CA LEU A 107 -5.07 15.73 -14.55
C LEU A 107 -5.30 17.17 -14.05
N ASN A 108 -5.31 17.37 -12.74
CA ASN A 108 -5.69 18.64 -12.12
C ASN A 108 -4.52 19.58 -11.84
N THR A 109 -3.28 19.10 -11.95
CA THR A 109 -2.09 19.90 -11.63
C THR A 109 -1.10 19.92 -12.79
N ASP A 110 -0.54 21.10 -13.08
CA ASP A 110 0.58 21.26 -14.02
C ASP A 110 1.91 20.69 -13.48
N LYS A 111 1.85 19.88 -12.41
CA LYS A 111 3.02 19.30 -11.77
C LYS A 111 3.51 18.08 -12.56
N SER A 112 4.80 17.80 -12.47
CA SER A 112 5.38 16.62 -13.09
C SER A 112 4.93 15.34 -12.43
N PHE A 113 4.92 14.26 -13.20
CA PHE A 113 4.56 12.92 -12.72
C PHE A 113 5.31 12.54 -11.43
N ILE A 114 6.62 12.78 -11.36
CA ILE A 114 7.44 12.49 -10.16
C ILE A 114 6.93 13.24 -8.93
N LEU A 115 6.58 14.53 -9.08
CA LEU A 115 6.08 15.33 -7.96
C LEU A 115 4.69 14.86 -7.51
N CYS A 116 3.82 14.53 -8.46
CA CYS A 116 2.50 13.97 -8.14
C CYS A 116 2.66 12.63 -7.41
N LEU A 117 3.53 11.75 -7.90
CA LEU A 117 3.80 10.45 -7.29
C LEU A 117 4.34 10.59 -5.86
N LEU A 118 5.31 11.46 -5.62
CA LEU A 118 5.83 11.72 -4.28
C LEU A 118 4.78 12.31 -3.33
N LYS A 119 3.97 13.25 -3.82
CA LYS A 119 2.86 13.83 -3.06
C LYS A 119 1.86 12.74 -2.68
N THR A 120 1.41 11.94 -3.66
CA THR A 120 0.43 10.87 -3.40
C THR A 120 1.01 9.85 -2.42
N ILE A 121 2.28 9.44 -2.53
CA ILE A 121 2.93 8.52 -1.57
C ILE A 121 2.96 9.13 -0.16
N SER A 122 3.35 10.40 -0.03
CA SER A 122 3.39 11.08 1.27
C SER A 122 2.02 11.16 1.92
N GLU A 123 0.98 11.44 1.14
CA GLU A 123 -0.40 11.51 1.64
C GLU A 123 -0.99 10.12 1.90
N TYR A 124 -0.56 9.10 1.16
CA TYR A 124 -1.00 7.73 1.38
C TYR A 124 -0.39 7.12 2.63
N HIS A 125 0.88 7.43 2.91
CA HIS A 125 1.55 6.95 4.11
C HIS A 125 0.90 7.53 5.37
N THR A 126 0.51 8.81 5.35
CA THR A 126 -0.22 9.42 6.46
C THR A 126 -1.64 8.89 6.58
N PHE A 127 -2.34 8.67 5.47
CA PHE A 127 -3.69 8.07 5.46
C PHE A 127 -3.71 6.64 6.02
N LYS A 128 -2.72 5.82 5.64
CA LYS A 128 -2.59 4.45 6.16
C LYS A 128 -2.11 4.41 7.60
N GLN A 129 -1.24 5.31 8.05
CA GLN A 129 -0.85 5.34 9.47
C GLN A 129 -2.02 5.69 10.40
N SER A 130 -3.05 6.42 9.94
CA SER A 130 -4.27 6.60 10.72
C SER A 130 -5.20 5.38 10.74
N GLU A 131 -5.07 4.45 9.79
CA GLU A 131 -5.98 3.29 9.65
C GLU A 131 -5.31 1.92 9.90
N ILE A 132 -3.99 1.85 10.11
CA ILE A 132 -3.24 0.59 10.31
C ILE A 132 -3.33 0.06 11.76
N GLU A 133 -3.93 0.80 12.69
CA GLU A 133 -4.49 0.14 13.87
C GLU A 133 -5.78 -0.55 13.45
N ILE A 134 -5.70 -1.88 13.27
CA ILE A 134 -6.78 -2.86 13.02
C ILE A 134 -6.89 -3.30 11.55
N GLN A 135 -5.91 -4.10 11.10
CA GLN A 135 -6.06 -5.01 9.97
C GLN A 135 -6.40 -6.42 10.49
N THR A 136 -7.61 -6.90 10.19
CA THR A 136 -7.93 -8.33 10.08
C THR A 136 -8.93 -8.45 8.94
N ASP A 137 -8.66 -9.33 7.99
CA ASP A 137 -9.49 -9.58 6.81
C ASP A 137 -10.97 -9.62 7.17
N LYS A 138 -11.76 -8.75 6.55
CA LYS A 138 -13.19 -8.58 6.82
C LYS A 138 -13.94 -9.90 6.58
N PRO A 139 -14.52 -10.56 7.61
CA PRO A 139 -15.65 -11.44 7.40
C PRO A 139 -16.92 -10.58 7.41
N GLU A 140 -17.95 -10.98 6.66
CA GLU A 140 -19.25 -10.28 6.46
C GLU A 140 -20.06 -9.97 7.75
N LYS A 141 -19.51 -10.27 8.93
CA LYS A 141 -20.10 -9.96 10.24
C LYS A 141 -19.01 -9.49 11.20
N PHE A 142 -18.43 -8.33 10.93
CA PHE A 142 -17.53 -7.68 11.87
C PHE A 142 -18.36 -7.15 13.05
N ILE A 143 -18.46 -7.95 14.11
CA ILE A 143 -18.91 -7.49 15.43
C ILE A 143 -17.65 -6.95 16.10
N PRO A 144 -17.58 -5.64 16.42
CA PRO A 144 -16.45 -5.06 17.13
C PRO A 144 -16.10 -5.90 18.36
N LEU A 145 -14.80 -6.06 18.65
CA LEU A 145 -14.35 -6.86 19.79
C LEU A 145 -14.99 -6.40 21.10
N SER A 146 -15.20 -5.10 21.26
CA SER A 146 -15.94 -4.50 22.38
C SER A 146 -17.36 -5.05 22.50
N GLU A 147 -18.10 -5.15 21.40
CA GLU A 147 -19.46 -5.69 21.38
C GLU A 147 -19.47 -7.21 21.64
N LYS A 148 -18.45 -7.93 21.15
CA LYS A 148 -18.28 -9.37 21.44
C LYS A 148 -17.97 -9.61 22.92
N LEU A 149 -17.10 -8.79 23.53
CA LEU A 149 -16.79 -8.84 24.95
C LEU A 149 -18.03 -8.50 25.80
N GLN A 150 -18.77 -7.46 25.43
CA GLN A 150 -20.02 -7.11 26.11
C GLN A 150 -21.06 -8.24 26.04
N LYS A 151 -21.20 -8.90 24.88
CA LYS A 151 -22.09 -10.07 24.74
C LYS A 151 -21.64 -11.25 25.60
N LEU A 152 -20.33 -11.48 25.74
CA LEU A 152 -19.80 -12.51 26.62
C LEU A 152 -20.10 -12.17 28.08
N ASP A 153 -19.85 -10.95 28.52
CA ASP A 153 -20.12 -10.53 29.90
C ASP A 153 -21.60 -10.72 30.26
N LEU A 154 -22.52 -10.31 29.37
CA LEU A 154 -23.95 -10.51 29.55
C LEU A 154 -24.33 -12.00 29.66
N GLN A 155 -23.73 -12.86 28.83
CA GLN A 155 -23.99 -14.31 28.89
C GLN A 155 -23.43 -14.96 30.16
N PHE A 156 -22.29 -14.48 30.66
CA PHE A 156 -21.72 -14.96 31.92
C PHE A 156 -22.57 -14.53 33.11
N GLU A 157 -23.03 -13.28 33.14
CA GLU A 157 -23.95 -12.80 34.17
C GLU A 157 -25.26 -13.60 34.17
N ASP A 158 -25.85 -13.87 33.01
CA ASP A 158 -27.09 -14.65 32.91
C ASP A 158 -26.88 -16.09 33.40
N ARG A 159 -25.78 -16.74 33.00
CA ARG A 159 -25.43 -18.08 33.47
C ARG A 159 -25.22 -18.11 34.98
N GLN A 160 -24.58 -17.08 35.55
CA GLN A 160 -24.36 -16.97 36.99
C GLN A 160 -25.70 -16.81 37.73
N LYS A 161 -26.59 -15.94 37.25
CA LYS A 161 -27.94 -15.73 37.82
C LYS A 161 -28.77 -17.02 37.77
N GLN A 162 -28.77 -17.73 36.64
CA GLN A 162 -29.45 -19.02 36.51
C GLN A 162 -28.87 -20.09 37.46
N GLY A 163 -27.55 -20.13 37.64
CA GLY A 163 -26.90 -21.03 38.58
C GLY A 163 -27.31 -20.77 40.02
N THR A 164 -27.36 -19.50 40.42
CA THR A 164 -27.83 -19.07 41.75
C THR A 164 -29.30 -19.43 41.97
N LEU A 165 -30.18 -19.15 41.00
CA LEU A 165 -31.61 -19.47 41.09
C LEU A 165 -31.86 -20.97 41.21
N LYS A 166 -31.18 -21.79 40.39
CA LYS A 166 -31.27 -23.26 40.48
C LYS A 166 -30.81 -23.76 41.85
N THR A 167 -29.74 -23.19 42.37
CA THR A 167 -29.21 -23.55 43.69
C THR A 167 -30.21 -23.18 44.79
N GLN A 168 -30.82 -22.00 44.72
CA GLN A 168 -31.87 -21.57 45.66
C GLN A 168 -33.09 -22.50 45.60
N GLN A 169 -33.58 -22.84 44.41
CA GLN A 169 -34.70 -23.76 44.22
C GLN A 169 -34.41 -25.15 44.81
N LEU A 170 -33.21 -25.69 44.61
CA LEU A 170 -32.80 -26.97 45.21
C LEU A 170 -32.82 -26.94 46.74
N TYR A 171 -32.41 -25.81 47.35
CA TYR A 171 -32.47 -25.65 48.80
C TYR A 171 -33.92 -25.50 49.30
N GLU A 172 -34.77 -24.74 48.59
CA GLU A 172 -36.19 -24.61 48.92
C GLU A 172 -36.91 -25.97 48.86
N ASP A 173 -36.71 -26.75 47.79
CA ASP A 173 -37.28 -28.09 47.65
C ASP A 173 -36.85 -29.02 48.78
N ARG A 174 -35.57 -28.95 49.18
CA ARG A 174 -35.04 -29.74 50.30
C ARG A 174 -35.66 -29.33 51.63
N ILE A 175 -35.85 -28.03 51.87
CA ILE A 175 -36.51 -27.52 53.09
C ILE A 175 -37.97 -27.99 53.13
N VAL A 176 -38.69 -27.90 52.02
CA VAL A 176 -40.10 -28.35 51.93
C VAL A 176 -40.21 -29.86 52.16
N ALA A 177 -39.28 -30.66 51.62
CA ALA A 177 -39.24 -32.09 51.88
C ALA A 177 -39.02 -32.38 53.38
N PHE A 178 -38.06 -31.71 54.02
CA PHE A 178 -37.83 -31.86 55.46
C PHE A 178 -39.04 -31.43 56.30
N GLN A 179 -39.72 -30.35 55.95
CA GLN A 179 -40.94 -29.92 56.64
C GLN A 179 -42.04 -30.99 56.56
N ARG A 180 -42.28 -31.56 55.37
CA ARG A 180 -43.25 -32.65 55.19
C ARG A 180 -42.89 -33.89 56.01
N ASP A 181 -41.62 -34.25 56.09
CA ASP A 181 -41.17 -35.40 56.87
C ASP A 181 -41.27 -35.16 58.39
N MET A 182 -41.11 -33.92 58.86
CA MET A 182 -41.40 -33.55 60.25
C MET A 182 -42.89 -33.61 60.56
N GLU A 183 -43.74 -33.04 59.70
CA GLU A 183 -45.20 -33.07 59.88
C GLU A 183 -45.75 -34.50 59.90
N LYS A 184 -45.23 -35.40 59.05
CA LYS A 184 -45.59 -36.82 59.07
C LYS A 184 -45.23 -37.48 60.39
N ARG A 185 -44.02 -37.25 60.90
CA ARG A 185 -43.59 -37.79 62.21
C ARG A 185 -44.45 -37.27 63.34
N LEU A 186 -44.75 -35.97 63.36
CA LEU A 186 -45.63 -35.38 64.36
C LEU A 186 -47.04 -35.97 64.30
N ARG A 187 -47.60 -36.18 63.10
CA ARG A 187 -48.91 -36.84 62.95
C ARG A 187 -48.90 -38.27 63.48
N GLN A 188 -47.84 -39.03 63.22
CA GLN A 188 -47.68 -40.38 63.75
C GLN A 188 -47.56 -40.39 65.28
N GLU A 189 -46.82 -39.45 65.86
CA GLU A 189 -46.73 -39.30 67.32
C GLU A 189 -48.09 -38.95 67.94
N MET A 190 -48.83 -38.01 67.35
CA MET A 190 -50.19 -37.67 67.77
C MET A 190 -51.17 -38.86 67.67
N GLU A 191 -51.10 -39.64 66.59
CA GLU A 191 -51.95 -40.83 66.41
C GLU A 191 -51.63 -41.91 67.45
N ASN A 192 -50.35 -42.14 67.72
CA ASN A 192 -49.92 -43.04 68.79
C ASN A 192 -50.38 -42.56 70.18
N GLU A 193 -50.26 -41.26 70.49
CA GLU A 193 -50.74 -40.73 71.78
C GLU A 193 -52.26 -40.90 71.93
N VAL A 194 -53.04 -40.70 70.87
CA VAL A 194 -54.49 -40.91 70.89
C VAL A 194 -54.87 -42.39 71.05
N GLU A 195 -54.09 -43.34 70.51
CA GLU A 195 -54.32 -44.78 70.74
C GLU A 195 -53.98 -45.24 72.17
N TYR A 196 -53.10 -44.51 72.87
CA TYR A 196 -52.69 -44.82 74.24
C TYR A 196 -53.60 -44.22 75.33
N TYR A 197 -54.51 -43.30 74.99
CA TYR A 197 -55.50 -42.68 75.89
C TYR A 197 -56.92 -43.23 75.69
#